data_AF-A0A196MQK5-F1
#
_entry.id   AF-A0A196MQK5-F1
#
_cell.length_a   1.000
_cell.length_b   1.000
_cell.length_c   1.000
_cell.angle_alpha   90.00
_cell.angle_beta   90.00
_cell.angle_gamma   90.00
#
_symmetry.space_group_name_H-M   'P 1'
#
loop_
_entity.id
_entity.type
_entity.pdbx_description
1 polymer ?
#
loop_
_entity_poly.entity_id
_entity_poly.type
_entity_poly.pdbx_seq_one_letter_code
_entity_poly.pdbx_strand_id
1 'polypeptide(L)'
;MSVADGRFDLLETMAFDPHDGIRLLELHLARLKASADALGFAFDRHNVRNELQAATFRLRGASRVRLLISRGGALAIEVRDHRSWPQAIVPVAVVPRNAPADDLRLLHKTTDRSLYRDALTRGGTYEVLMTDAAGYLTEGSFSTLFVERGDKLVTPPLSRGLLPGILRQSLIEMGEAVEGDLRPHDLEDGFFIGNAARGMVAATLAR
;
A
#
# COMPACT_ATOMS: atom_id res chain seq x y z
N MET A 1 -7.57 -14.85 -17.20
CA MET A 1 -7.61 -15.55 -15.89
C MET A 1 -7.97 -14.52 -14.83
N SER A 2 -9.18 -13.97 -14.90
CA SER A 2 -10.35 -14.37 -14.09
C SER A 2 -10.05 -14.31 -12.59
N VAL A 3 -10.54 -13.24 -11.97
CA VAL A 3 -10.79 -13.12 -10.53
C VAL A 3 -11.32 -14.47 -10.05
N ALA A 4 -10.48 -15.25 -9.36
CA ALA A 4 -10.93 -16.50 -8.79
C ALA A 4 -11.98 -16.16 -7.72
N ASP A 5 -13.22 -16.57 -7.97
CA ASP A 5 -14.37 -16.62 -7.06
C ASP A 5 -15.07 -15.34 -6.57
N GLY A 6 -14.68 -14.13 -7.02
CA GLY A 6 -15.52 -12.94 -6.83
C GLY A 6 -15.86 -12.54 -5.38
N ARG A 7 -15.18 -13.10 -4.38
CA ARG A 7 -15.35 -12.81 -2.95
C ARG A 7 -14.08 -12.18 -2.38
N PHE A 8 -13.83 -10.94 -2.76
CA PHE A 8 -12.86 -10.09 -2.07
C PHE A 8 -13.58 -8.87 -1.48
N ASP A 9 -12.98 -8.30 -0.46
CA ASP A 9 -13.40 -7.06 0.16
C ASP A 9 -12.39 -5.97 -0.20
N LEU A 10 -12.84 -4.71 -0.22
CA LEU A 10 -11.92 -3.59 -0.19
C LEU A 10 -11.22 -3.56 1.17
N LEU A 11 -9.94 -3.21 1.16
CA LEU A 11 -9.08 -3.26 2.34
C LEU A 11 -8.38 -1.93 2.53
N GLU A 12 -8.43 -1.40 3.75
CA GLU A 12 -7.53 -0.34 4.21
C GLU A 12 -6.77 -0.74 5.47
N THR A 13 -5.53 -0.28 5.56
CA THR A 13 -4.72 -0.40 6.78
C THR A 13 -4.15 0.97 7.10
N MET A 14 -4.49 1.47 8.28
CA MET A 14 -4.23 2.84 8.72
C MET A 14 -3.41 2.85 10.01
N ALA A 15 -2.58 3.88 10.17
CA ALA A 15 -1.98 4.21 11.45
C ALA A 15 -2.93 5.10 12.25
N PHE A 16 -3.13 4.79 13.52
CA PHE A 16 -3.86 5.61 14.47
C PHE A 16 -2.92 6.11 15.56
N ASP A 17 -3.00 7.39 15.84
CA ASP A 17 -2.37 8.05 16.97
C ASP A 17 -3.47 8.64 17.89
N PRO A 18 -3.38 8.50 19.23
CA PRO A 18 -4.40 9.03 20.14
C PRO A 18 -4.53 10.56 20.14
N HIS A 19 -3.49 11.29 19.74
CA HIS A 19 -3.50 12.75 19.61
C HIS A 19 -3.99 13.19 18.23
N ASP A 20 -3.43 12.62 17.16
CA ASP A 20 -3.70 13.06 15.78
C ASP A 20 -4.86 12.32 15.11
N GLY A 21 -5.32 11.22 15.69
CA GLY A 21 -6.34 10.34 15.13
C GLY A 21 -5.80 9.43 14.03
N ILE A 22 -6.66 9.11 13.06
CA ILE A 22 -6.27 8.28 11.91
C ILE A 22 -5.46 9.12 10.93
N ARG A 23 -4.20 8.74 10.71
CA ARG A 23 -3.32 9.42 9.77
C ARG A 23 -3.81 9.27 8.33
N LEU A 24 -3.75 10.37 7.58
CA LEU A 24 -4.11 10.43 6.15
C LEU A 24 -5.52 9.92 5.84
N LEU A 25 -6.46 10.08 6.81
CA LEU A 25 -7.82 9.54 6.72
C LEU A 25 -8.53 9.91 5.42
N GLU A 26 -8.46 11.19 5.01
CA GLU A 26 -9.17 11.65 3.82
C GLU A 26 -8.67 10.97 2.54
N LEU A 27 -7.37 10.68 2.45
CA LEU A 27 -6.78 9.94 1.32
C LEU A 27 -7.23 8.48 1.32
N HIS A 28 -7.26 7.83 2.49
CA HIS A 28 -7.80 6.47 2.61
C HIS A 28 -9.27 6.39 2.18
N LEU A 29 -10.11 7.32 2.63
CA LEU A 29 -11.53 7.39 2.23
C LEU A 29 -11.70 7.69 0.73
N ALA A 30 -10.84 8.54 0.16
CA ALA A 30 -10.86 8.83 -1.28
C ALA A 30 -10.51 7.58 -2.11
N ARG A 31 -9.48 6.82 -1.72
CA ARG A 31 -9.10 5.57 -2.41
C ARG A 31 -10.18 4.49 -2.29
N LEU A 32 -10.79 4.35 -1.12
CA LEU A 32 -11.93 3.45 -0.92
C LEU A 32 -13.09 3.81 -1.84
N LYS A 33 -13.45 5.10 -1.90
CA LYS A 33 -14.50 5.58 -2.80
C LYS A 33 -14.17 5.27 -4.27
N ALA A 34 -12.97 5.62 -4.72
CA ALA A 34 -12.55 5.35 -6.10
C ALA A 34 -12.59 3.85 -6.44
N SER A 35 -12.16 3.00 -5.51
CA SER A 35 -12.22 1.54 -5.69
C SER A 35 -13.65 1.01 -5.66
N ALA A 36 -14.50 1.57 -4.81
CA ALA A 36 -15.90 1.18 -4.72
C ALA A 36 -16.68 1.54 -5.98
N ASP A 37 -16.48 2.75 -6.49
CA ASP A 37 -17.09 3.23 -7.73
C ASP A 37 -16.63 2.35 -8.92
N ALA A 38 -15.33 2.04 -9.02
CA ALA A 38 -14.77 1.25 -10.11
C ALA A 38 -15.19 -0.23 -10.08
N LEU A 39 -15.37 -0.81 -8.88
CA LEU A 39 -15.62 -2.25 -8.72
C LEU A 39 -17.07 -2.59 -8.36
N GLY A 40 -17.95 -1.59 -8.24
CA GLY A 40 -19.35 -1.77 -7.89
C GLY A 40 -19.57 -2.24 -6.45
N PHE A 41 -18.94 -1.58 -5.48
CA PHE A 41 -19.20 -1.78 -4.05
C PHE A 41 -20.14 -0.68 -3.55
N ALA A 42 -21.08 -1.02 -2.67
CA ALA A 42 -21.80 -0.01 -1.91
C ALA A 42 -20.83 0.66 -0.92
N PHE A 43 -20.78 1.99 -0.93
CA PHE A 43 -19.86 2.75 -0.09
C PHE A 43 -20.53 4.01 0.43
N ASP A 44 -20.66 4.10 1.76
CA ASP A 44 -21.10 5.30 2.47
C ASP A 44 -19.91 5.90 3.24
N ARG A 45 -19.41 7.03 2.74
CA ARG A 45 -18.27 7.74 3.33
C ARG A 45 -18.55 8.16 4.78
N HIS A 46 -19.76 8.62 5.07
CA HIS A 46 -20.12 9.12 6.41
C HIS A 46 -20.22 7.96 7.39
N ASN A 47 -20.85 6.86 6.99
CA ASN A 47 -20.93 5.66 7.81
C ASN A 47 -19.54 5.10 8.14
N VAL A 48 -18.66 4.98 7.14
CA VAL A 48 -17.27 4.51 7.35
C VAL A 48 -16.52 5.41 8.34
N ARG A 49 -16.68 6.74 8.23
CA ARG A 49 -16.03 7.68 9.16
C ARG A 49 -16.53 7.49 10.60
N ASN A 50 -17.83 7.34 10.78
CA ASN A 50 -18.44 7.15 12.09
C ASN A 50 -18.00 5.84 12.74
N GLU A 51 -17.98 4.74 11.97
CA GLU A 51 -17.52 3.43 12.45
C GLU A 51 -16.03 3.44 12.82
N LEU A 52 -15.19 4.12 12.02
CA LEU A 52 -13.78 4.32 12.37
C LEU A 52 -13.62 5.12 13.66
N GLN A 53 -14.36 6.21 13.81
CA GLN A 53 -14.33 7.01 15.04
C GLN A 53 -14.77 6.18 16.25
N ALA A 54 -15.86 5.40 16.14
CA ALA A 54 -16.34 4.54 17.21
C ALA A 54 -15.30 3.49 17.61
N ALA A 55 -14.63 2.88 16.62
CA ALA A 55 -13.58 1.89 16.85
C ALA A 55 -12.32 2.48 17.49
N THR A 56 -12.01 3.76 17.24
CA THR A 56 -10.76 4.37 17.71
C THR A 56 -10.91 5.29 18.94
N PHE A 57 -12.13 5.72 19.30
CA PHE A 57 -12.38 6.71 20.36
C PHE A 57 -11.78 6.35 21.74
N ARG A 58 -11.75 5.05 22.08
CA ARG A 58 -11.24 4.58 23.38
C ARG A 58 -9.77 4.19 23.37
N LEU A 59 -9.11 4.25 22.21
CA LEU A 59 -7.71 3.90 22.11
C LEU A 59 -6.84 4.95 22.82
N ARG A 60 -5.77 4.47 23.45
CA ARG A 60 -4.84 5.29 24.26
C ARG A 60 -3.39 5.16 23.80
N GLY A 61 -3.10 4.22 22.91
CA GLY A 61 -1.78 4.00 22.34
C GLY A 61 -1.85 3.96 20.82
N ALA A 62 -0.69 4.18 20.20
CA ALA A 62 -0.53 4.04 18.76
C ALA A 62 -1.01 2.67 18.30
N SER A 63 -1.90 2.65 17.31
CA SER A 63 -2.58 1.45 16.87
C SER A 63 -2.55 1.32 15.35
N ARG A 64 -2.78 0.10 14.87
CA ARG A 64 -3.02 -0.20 13.46
C ARG A 64 -4.47 -0.61 13.28
N VAL A 65 -5.19 0.17 12.47
CA VAL A 65 -6.60 -0.05 12.17
C VAL A 65 -6.72 -0.68 10.79
N ARG A 66 -7.34 -1.86 10.71
CA ARG A 66 -7.62 -2.56 9.46
C ARG A 66 -9.12 -2.50 9.19
N LEU A 67 -9.51 -1.93 8.08
CA LEU A 67 -10.90 -1.80 7.63
C LEU A 67 -11.12 -2.70 6.42
N LEU A 68 -12.22 -3.45 6.45
CA LEU A 68 -12.74 -4.22 5.32
C LEU A 68 -14.13 -3.70 4.94
N ILE A 69 -14.39 -3.60 3.63
CA ILE A 69 -15.70 -3.25 3.09
C ILE A 69 -16.12 -4.35 2.12
N SER A 70 -17.22 -5.03 2.43
CA SER A 70 -17.81 -6.02 1.53
C SER A 70 -18.53 -5.35 0.37
N ARG A 71 -18.85 -6.13 -0.68
CA ARG A 71 -19.57 -5.60 -1.85
C ARG A 71 -20.90 -4.92 -1.50
N GLY A 72 -21.60 -5.42 -0.48
CA GLY A 72 -22.85 -4.85 0.01
C GLY A 72 -22.69 -3.65 0.97
N GLY A 73 -21.46 -3.21 1.24
CA GLY A 73 -21.16 -2.08 2.13
C GLY A 73 -21.07 -2.46 3.62
N ALA A 74 -21.10 -3.76 3.95
CA ALA A 74 -20.88 -4.19 5.32
C ALA A 74 -19.42 -3.94 5.72
N LEU A 75 -19.21 -3.41 6.93
CA LEU A 75 -17.92 -3.00 7.43
C LEU A 75 -17.41 -3.98 8.49
N ALA A 76 -16.11 -4.28 8.45
CA ALA A 76 -15.42 -4.94 9.55
C ALA A 76 -14.15 -4.16 9.89
N ILE A 77 -14.01 -3.78 11.16
CA ILE A 77 -12.86 -3.02 11.66
C ILE A 77 -12.13 -3.86 12.69
N GLU A 78 -10.83 -4.01 12.49
CA GLU A 78 -9.94 -4.66 13.41
C GLU A 78 -8.87 -3.67 13.89
N VAL A 79 -8.73 -3.55 15.20
CA VAL A 79 -7.68 -2.74 15.84
C VAL A 79 -6.64 -3.68 16.42
N ARG A 80 -5.37 -3.44 16.10
CA ARG A 80 -4.23 -4.12 16.69
C ARG A 80 -3.17 -3.12 17.12
N ASP A 81 -2.22 -3.56 17.92
CA ASP A 81 -1.05 -2.75 18.25
C ASP A 81 -0.31 -2.31 16.98
N HIS A 82 0.21 -1.08 17.03
CA HIS A 82 1.05 -0.57 15.97
C HIS A 82 2.29 -1.46 15.78
N ARG A 83 2.71 -1.64 14.52
CA ARG A 83 3.91 -2.40 14.18
C ARG A 83 4.82 -1.57 13.29
N SER A 84 6.00 -1.26 13.79
CA SER A 84 7.08 -0.64 13.02
C SER A 84 7.67 -1.63 12.01
N TRP A 85 8.59 -1.12 11.19
CA TRP A 85 9.48 -1.97 10.41
C TRP A 85 10.38 -2.81 11.33
N PRO A 86 10.75 -4.05 10.94
CA PRO A 86 11.49 -4.96 11.80
C PRO A 86 12.97 -4.55 11.99
N GLN A 87 13.50 -3.73 11.09
CA GLN A 87 14.88 -3.28 11.05
C GLN A 87 14.91 -1.81 10.60
N ALA A 88 15.97 -1.09 10.95
CA ALA A 88 16.19 0.28 10.49
C ALA A 88 16.48 0.36 8.99
N ILE A 89 17.09 -0.70 8.43
CA ILE A 89 17.33 -0.90 7.01
C ILE A 89 16.79 -2.29 6.67
N VAL A 90 15.81 -2.39 5.77
CA VAL A 90 15.15 -3.64 5.44
C VAL A 90 15.80 -4.27 4.19
N PRO A 91 16.31 -5.52 4.26
CA PRO A 91 16.75 -6.25 3.08
C PRO A 91 15.55 -6.67 2.22
N VAL A 92 15.62 -6.42 0.92
CA VAL A 92 14.51 -6.64 -0.01
C VAL A 92 14.99 -7.33 -1.28
N ALA A 93 14.35 -8.45 -1.64
CA ALA A 93 14.58 -9.11 -2.92
C ALA A 93 13.72 -8.47 -4.03
N VAL A 94 14.17 -8.57 -5.28
CA VAL A 94 13.41 -8.14 -6.46
C VAL A 94 12.96 -9.37 -7.24
N VAL A 95 11.67 -9.45 -7.56
CA VAL A 95 11.10 -10.56 -8.34
C VAL A 95 10.23 -10.03 -9.49
N PRO A 96 10.15 -10.71 -10.64
CA PRO A 96 9.15 -10.37 -11.66
C PRO A 96 7.73 -10.54 -11.10
N ARG A 97 6.81 -9.61 -11.41
CA ARG A 97 5.39 -9.81 -11.09
C ARG A 97 4.75 -10.83 -12.03
N ASN A 98 3.77 -11.57 -11.53
CA ASN A 98 3.00 -12.54 -12.30
C ASN A 98 1.60 -12.01 -12.67
N ALA A 99 1.54 -10.79 -13.22
CA ALA A 99 0.30 -10.20 -13.74
C ALA A 99 0.55 -9.07 -14.75
N PRO A 100 -0.41 -8.80 -15.65
CA PRO A 100 -0.40 -7.63 -16.50
C PRO A 100 -0.67 -6.34 -15.69
N ALA A 101 -0.38 -5.18 -16.28
CA ALA A 101 -0.47 -3.88 -15.59
C ALA A 101 -1.90 -3.47 -15.22
N ASP A 102 -2.89 -3.99 -15.93
CA ASP A 102 -4.32 -3.72 -15.76
C ASP A 102 -5.02 -4.70 -14.80
N ASP A 103 -4.27 -5.59 -14.14
CA ASP A 103 -4.84 -6.49 -13.15
C ASP A 103 -5.41 -5.69 -11.96
N LEU A 104 -6.70 -5.90 -11.67
CA LEU A 104 -7.42 -5.18 -10.62
C LEU A 104 -6.76 -5.31 -9.24
N ARG A 105 -6.03 -6.39 -8.96
CA ARG A 105 -5.31 -6.59 -7.69
C ARG A 105 -4.14 -5.62 -7.51
N LEU A 106 -3.64 -5.05 -8.61
CA LEU A 106 -2.62 -3.99 -8.61
C LEU A 106 -3.27 -2.63 -8.36
N LEU A 107 -4.39 -2.35 -9.02
CA LEU A 107 -5.01 -1.02 -9.02
C LEU A 107 -5.84 -0.75 -7.76
N HIS A 108 -6.38 -1.79 -7.13
CA HIS A 108 -7.26 -1.68 -5.97
C HIS A 108 -6.74 -2.51 -4.80
N LYS A 109 -6.79 -1.92 -3.60
CA LYS A 109 -6.37 -2.60 -2.38
C LYS A 109 -7.50 -3.51 -1.89
N THR A 110 -7.38 -4.80 -2.18
CA THR A 110 -8.39 -5.80 -1.80
C THR A 110 -7.82 -6.86 -0.85
N THR A 111 -8.68 -7.75 -0.37
CA THR A 111 -8.28 -8.95 0.37
C THR A 111 -7.72 -10.05 -0.52
N ASP A 112 -7.95 -10.01 -1.85
CA ASP A 112 -7.26 -10.87 -2.78
C ASP A 112 -5.82 -10.37 -3.00
N ARG A 113 -4.94 -10.87 -2.14
CA ARG A 113 -3.51 -10.57 -2.14
C ARG A 113 -2.68 -11.74 -2.65
N SER A 114 -3.27 -12.63 -3.45
CA SER A 114 -2.62 -13.83 -3.99
C SER A 114 -1.32 -13.49 -4.73
N LEU A 115 -1.36 -12.49 -5.62
CA LEU A 115 -0.19 -11.98 -6.35
C LEU A 115 0.95 -11.55 -5.43
N TYR A 116 0.64 -10.75 -4.41
CA TYR A 116 1.65 -10.23 -3.49
C TYR A 116 2.22 -11.31 -2.56
N ARG A 117 1.39 -12.27 -2.12
CA ARG A 117 1.84 -13.42 -1.32
C ARG A 117 2.76 -14.32 -2.12
N ASP A 118 2.43 -14.59 -3.37
CA ASP A 118 3.26 -15.36 -4.30
C ASP A 118 4.63 -14.67 -4.53
N ALA A 119 4.64 -13.34 -4.75
CA ALA A 119 5.87 -12.57 -4.84
C ALA A 119 6.74 -12.67 -3.58
N LEU A 120 6.15 -12.51 -2.38
CA LEU A 120 6.85 -12.68 -1.10
C LEU A 120 7.48 -14.06 -0.95
N THR A 121 6.71 -15.11 -1.26
CA THR A 121 7.19 -16.50 -1.18
C THR A 121 8.38 -16.73 -2.11
N ARG A 122 8.35 -16.21 -3.34
CA ARG A 122 9.46 -16.35 -4.29
C ARG A 122 10.71 -15.57 -3.87
N GLY A 123 10.54 -14.36 -3.34
CA GLY A 123 11.67 -13.51 -2.97
C GLY A 123 12.32 -13.89 -1.64
N GLY A 124 11.57 -14.53 -0.73
CA GLY A 124 12.11 -15.08 0.51
C GLY A 124 12.53 -14.04 1.56
N THR A 125 12.25 -12.75 1.34
CA THR A 125 12.58 -11.65 2.24
C THR A 125 11.34 -11.11 2.98
N TYR A 126 11.55 -10.26 3.99
CA TYR A 126 10.45 -9.66 4.76
C TYR A 126 9.49 -8.83 3.89
N GLU A 127 10.08 -8.12 2.93
CA GLU A 127 9.39 -7.41 1.86
C GLU A 127 10.12 -7.73 0.55
N VAL A 128 9.39 -7.72 -0.56
CA VAL A 128 9.93 -7.89 -1.92
C VAL A 128 9.51 -6.69 -2.75
N LEU A 129 10.33 -6.29 -3.73
CA LEU A 129 9.92 -5.41 -4.82
C LEU A 129 9.60 -6.23 -6.07
N MET A 130 8.72 -5.69 -6.90
CA MET A 130 8.33 -6.33 -8.14
C MET A 130 8.79 -5.55 -9.37
N THR A 131 9.06 -6.25 -10.46
CA THR A 131 9.23 -5.67 -11.80
C THR A 131 8.07 -6.02 -12.73
N ASP A 132 7.76 -5.12 -13.66
CA ASP A 132 6.87 -5.41 -14.79
C ASP A 132 7.57 -6.26 -15.87
N ALA A 133 6.85 -6.62 -16.93
CA ALA A 133 7.37 -7.43 -18.03
C ALA A 133 8.50 -6.76 -18.84
N ALA A 134 8.65 -5.43 -18.73
CA ALA A 134 9.73 -4.67 -19.36
C ALA A 134 10.93 -4.45 -18.42
N GLY A 135 10.89 -5.04 -17.22
CA GLY A 135 11.94 -4.96 -16.21
C GLY A 135 12.00 -3.62 -15.47
N TYR A 136 10.92 -2.83 -15.49
CA TYR A 136 10.79 -1.63 -14.65
C TYR A 136 10.23 -2.02 -13.28
N LEU A 137 10.73 -1.38 -12.24
CA LEU A 137 10.22 -1.53 -10.88
C LEU A 137 8.81 -0.97 -10.77
N THR A 138 7.96 -1.60 -9.94
CA THR A 138 6.58 -1.16 -9.71
C THR A 138 6.35 -0.79 -8.25
N GLU A 139 6.18 -1.78 -7.39
CA GLU A 139 5.91 -1.61 -5.97
C GLU A 139 6.39 -2.85 -5.19
N GLY A 140 6.33 -2.75 -3.86
CA GLY A 140 6.54 -3.88 -2.99
C GLY A 140 5.27 -4.69 -2.74
N SER A 141 5.38 -5.75 -1.94
CA SER A 141 4.19 -6.56 -1.63
C SER A 141 3.20 -5.79 -0.78
N PHE A 142 3.64 -4.94 0.16
CA PHE A 142 2.79 -4.07 0.97
C PHE A 142 3.36 -2.65 1.14
N SER A 143 4.24 -2.23 0.24
CA SER A 143 4.92 -0.94 0.26
C SER A 143 5.06 -0.32 -1.13
N THR A 144 5.22 1.00 -1.17
CA THR A 144 5.72 1.73 -2.33
C THR A 144 7.22 1.94 -2.18
N LEU A 145 7.97 1.90 -3.29
CA LEU A 145 9.40 2.19 -3.32
C LEU A 145 9.69 3.64 -3.72
N PHE A 146 10.78 4.18 -3.20
CA PHE A 146 11.26 5.53 -3.46
C PHE A 146 12.79 5.52 -3.55
N VAL A 147 13.34 6.18 -4.57
CA VAL A 147 14.78 6.33 -4.77
C VAL A 147 15.12 7.81 -4.71
N GLU A 148 16.10 8.19 -3.89
CA GLU A 148 16.56 9.57 -3.82
C GLU A 148 17.25 9.97 -5.14
N ARG A 149 16.82 11.07 -5.75
CA ARG A 149 17.51 11.72 -6.87
C ARG A 149 17.47 13.23 -6.67
N GLY A 150 18.59 13.78 -6.24
CA GLY A 150 18.69 15.20 -5.88
C GLY A 150 17.89 15.51 -4.62
N ASP A 151 16.98 16.48 -4.69
CA ASP A 151 16.11 16.90 -3.59
C ASP A 151 14.75 16.18 -3.58
N LYS A 152 14.55 15.18 -4.46
CA LYS A 152 13.27 14.48 -4.62
C LYS A 152 13.42 12.98 -4.45
N LEU A 153 12.31 12.38 -4.03
CA LEU A 153 12.08 10.93 -4.09
C LEU A 153 11.44 10.56 -5.43
N VAL A 154 12.09 9.73 -6.23
CA VAL A 154 11.50 9.17 -7.45
C VAL A 154 10.77 7.87 -7.10
N THR A 155 9.54 7.72 -7.59
CA THR A 155 8.73 6.50 -7.41
C THR A 155 8.10 6.08 -8.74
N PRO A 156 7.87 4.78 -9.01
CA PRO A 156 7.35 4.34 -10.30
C PRO A 156 5.98 4.95 -10.64
N PRO A 157 5.72 5.31 -11.91
CA PRO A 157 4.45 5.92 -12.33
C PRO A 157 3.30 4.90 -12.31
N LEU A 158 2.08 5.35 -12.02
CA LEU A 158 0.89 4.47 -11.95
C LEU A 158 0.61 3.72 -13.27
N SER A 159 1.05 4.28 -14.40
CA SER A 159 0.97 3.65 -15.73
C SER A 159 1.68 2.30 -15.83
N ARG A 160 2.58 1.98 -14.88
CA ARG A 160 3.25 0.67 -14.79
C ARG A 160 2.37 -0.42 -14.18
N GLY A 161 1.21 -0.08 -13.63
CA GLY A 161 0.32 -1.01 -12.95
C GLY A 161 0.80 -1.30 -11.53
N LEU A 162 0.51 -0.39 -10.62
CA LEU A 162 0.76 -0.54 -9.19
C LEU A 162 -0.34 0.14 -8.38
N LEU A 163 -0.39 -0.16 -7.10
CA LEU A 163 -1.36 0.43 -6.20
C LEU A 163 -1.07 1.93 -6.02
N PRO A 164 -2.09 2.81 -6.12
CA PRO A 164 -1.97 4.20 -5.70
C PRO A 164 -1.83 4.23 -4.16
N GLY A 165 -0.59 4.09 -3.69
CA GLY A 165 -0.24 4.08 -2.28
C GLY A 165 -0.58 5.41 -1.61
N ILE A 166 -1.19 5.39 -0.43
CA ILE A 166 -1.57 6.62 0.29
C ILE A 166 -0.34 7.45 0.70
N LEU A 167 0.72 6.79 1.20
CA LEU A 167 1.98 7.49 1.52
C LEU A 167 2.61 8.10 0.26
N ARG A 168 2.60 7.35 -0.85
CA ARG A 168 3.07 7.81 -2.16
C ARG A 168 2.32 9.06 -2.60
N GLN A 169 1.00 9.02 -2.57
CA GLN A 169 0.15 10.15 -2.91
C GLN A 169 0.46 11.37 -2.03
N SER A 170 0.54 11.20 -0.69
CA SER A 170 0.85 12.31 0.20
C SER A 170 2.20 12.96 -0.08
N LEU A 171 3.23 12.17 -0.44
CA LEU A 171 4.56 12.71 -0.74
C LEU A 171 4.58 13.46 -2.08
N ILE A 172 3.84 12.97 -3.07
CA ILE A 172 3.69 13.67 -4.36
C ILE A 172 2.92 14.99 -4.16
N GLU A 173 1.83 14.98 -3.39
CA GLU A 173 1.04 16.18 -3.11
C GLU A 173 1.82 17.24 -2.31
N MET A 174 2.75 16.82 -1.45
CA MET A 174 3.67 17.72 -0.75
C MET A 174 4.85 18.19 -1.62
N GLY A 175 5.01 17.65 -2.82
CA GLY A 175 6.14 17.95 -3.70
C GLY A 175 7.46 17.29 -3.27
N GLU A 176 7.42 16.32 -2.36
CA GLU A 176 8.59 15.56 -1.88
C GLU A 176 8.95 14.39 -2.81
N ALA A 177 7.96 13.89 -3.55
CA ALA A 177 8.15 12.80 -4.50
C ALA A 177 7.64 13.16 -5.90
N VAL A 178 8.25 12.55 -6.92
CA VAL A 178 7.86 12.67 -8.33
C VAL A 178 7.79 11.29 -8.96
N GLU A 179 6.93 11.14 -9.98
CA GLU A 179 6.88 9.90 -10.75
C GLU A 179 8.08 9.80 -11.69
N GLY A 180 8.67 8.61 -11.79
CA GLY A 180 9.74 8.32 -12.73
C GLY A 180 10.00 6.83 -12.86
N ASP A 181 10.36 6.39 -14.05
CA ASP A 181 10.71 5.00 -14.29
C ASP A 181 12.01 4.64 -13.55
N LEU A 182 11.96 3.49 -12.86
CA LEU A 182 13.06 2.94 -12.09
C LEU A 182 13.30 1.49 -12.53
N ARG A 183 14.56 1.05 -12.48
CA ARG A 183 15.03 -0.30 -12.77
C ARG A 183 15.86 -0.82 -11.59
N PRO A 184 16.11 -2.14 -11.50
CA PRO A 184 16.82 -2.71 -10.36
C PRO A 184 18.20 -2.08 -10.05
N HIS A 185 18.93 -1.60 -11.05
CA HIS A 185 20.22 -0.92 -10.83
C HIS A 185 20.08 0.43 -10.10
N ASP A 186 18.91 1.06 -10.16
CA ASP A 186 18.64 2.30 -9.40
C ASP A 186 18.57 2.07 -7.88
N LEU A 187 18.61 0.82 -7.43
CA LEU A 187 18.52 0.43 -6.02
C LEU A 187 19.88 0.15 -5.38
N GLU A 188 20.98 0.25 -6.14
CA GLU A 188 22.33 -0.15 -5.72
C GLU A 188 22.86 0.70 -4.55
N ASP A 189 22.55 2.00 -4.55
CA ASP A 189 22.98 2.94 -3.50
C ASP A 189 22.04 2.98 -2.28
N GLY A 190 21.08 2.05 -2.22
CA GLY A 190 20.01 2.05 -1.23
C GLY A 190 18.79 2.85 -1.68
N PHE A 191 17.68 2.63 -1.00
CA PHE A 191 16.39 3.20 -1.35
C PHE A 191 15.47 3.20 -0.13
N PHE A 192 14.25 3.68 -0.30
CA PHE A 192 13.23 3.63 0.73
C PHE A 192 12.03 2.81 0.28
N ILE A 193 11.40 2.17 1.26
CA ILE A 193 10.08 1.57 1.10
C ILE A 193 9.14 2.15 2.16
N GLY A 194 7.85 2.23 1.84
CA GLY A 194 6.90 2.79 2.80
C GLY A 194 5.44 2.48 2.53
N ASN A 195 4.62 2.63 3.55
CA ASN A 195 3.17 2.67 3.44
C ASN A 195 2.58 3.60 4.51
N ALA A 196 1.30 3.96 4.37
CA ALA A 196 0.64 4.89 5.30
C ALA A 196 0.51 4.34 6.73
N ALA A 197 0.57 3.01 6.93
CA ALA A 197 0.42 2.39 8.24
C ALA A 197 1.73 2.37 9.05
N ARG A 198 2.90 2.36 8.39
CA ARG A 198 4.21 2.24 9.05
C ARG A 198 5.16 3.41 8.77
N GLY A 199 4.77 4.31 7.87
CA GLY A 199 5.69 5.31 7.33
C GLY A 199 6.76 4.67 6.44
N MET A 200 7.83 5.42 6.24
CA MET A 200 8.95 5.07 5.38
C MET A 200 10.09 4.44 6.20
N VAL A 201 10.87 3.56 5.58
CA VAL A 201 12.11 2.99 6.13
C VAL A 201 13.13 2.83 5.01
N ALA A 202 14.41 2.91 5.36
CA ALA A 202 15.49 2.60 4.43
C ALA A 202 15.46 1.10 4.08
N ALA A 203 15.94 0.78 2.88
CA ALA A 203 16.02 -0.55 2.35
C ALA A 203 17.26 -0.72 1.47
N THR A 204 17.70 -1.97 1.36
CA THR A 204 18.81 -2.39 0.51
C THR A 204 18.41 -3.67 -0.23
N LEU A 205 19.04 -3.92 -1.37
CA LEU A 205 18.91 -5.21 -2.03
C LEU A 205 19.41 -6.34 -1.11
N ALA A 206 18.64 -7.41 -1.00
CA ALA A 206 19.08 -8.63 -0.34
C ALA A 206 20.24 -9.25 -1.15
N ARG A 207 21.29 -9.67 -0.43
CA ARG A 207 22.46 -10.34 -1.00
C ARG A 207 22.21 -11.83 -1.18
#